data_AF-A0AAF3F241-F1
#
_entry.id   AF-A0AAF3F241-F1
#
_cell.length_a   1.000
_cell.length_b   1.000
_cell.length_c   1.000
_cell.angle_alpha   90.00
_cell.angle_beta   90.00
_cell.angle_gamma   90.00
#
_symmetry.space_group_name_H-M   'P 1'
#
loop_
_entity.id
_entity.type
_entity.pdbx_description
1 polymer ?
#
loop_
_entity_poly.entity_id
_entity_poly.type
_entity_poly.pdbx_seq_one_letter_code
_entity_poly.pdbx_strand_id
1 'polypeptide(L)'
;MFMLLRSSLRRVFLRRFASTSSREPKFSESAAFQGKRPDGKQFELRPFIVDYYKTDAFKRKQFFSFFISLAAFVIYFGWLREASDIDDVWNSPPHVLTANLERKMIQEKIDKTKREGKATDFLEAELAYVDVKAEAMRLEYEKQLNMRTRK
;
A
#
# COMPACT_ATOMS: atom_id res chain seq x y z
N MET A 1 -2.68 -36.43 -16.64
CA MET A 1 -3.97 -36.47 -15.92
C MET A 1 -3.73 -36.22 -14.42
N PHE A 2 -3.39 -34.98 -14.05
CA PHE A 2 -3.21 -34.55 -12.64
C PHE A 2 -4.04 -33.27 -12.44
N MET A 3 -5.36 -33.45 -12.40
CA MET A 3 -6.33 -32.45 -11.98
C MET A 3 -7.27 -33.18 -11.03
N LEU A 4 -7.76 -32.49 -10.01
CA LEU A 4 -8.78 -32.94 -9.04
C LEU A 4 -8.31 -33.39 -7.64
N LEU A 5 -7.10 -33.04 -7.16
CA LEU A 5 -6.72 -33.29 -5.76
C LEU A 5 -6.23 -32.07 -4.97
N ARG A 6 -6.71 -30.87 -5.30
CA ARG A 6 -6.36 -29.63 -4.56
C ARG A 6 -7.54 -28.81 -4.04
N SER A 7 -8.79 -29.25 -4.25
CA SER A 7 -9.99 -28.45 -3.97
C SER A 7 -10.69 -28.74 -2.63
N SER A 8 -10.36 -29.85 -1.94
CA SER A 8 -10.98 -30.21 -0.66
C SER A 8 -10.32 -29.54 0.55
N LEU A 9 -9.00 -29.33 0.51
CA LEU A 9 -8.24 -28.74 1.64
C LEU A 9 -8.54 -27.25 1.89
N ARG A 10 -8.92 -26.49 0.84
CA ARG A 10 -9.27 -25.06 0.98
C ARG A 10 -10.54 -24.82 1.77
N ARG A 11 -11.54 -25.71 1.70
CA ARG A 11 -12.83 -25.52 2.40
C ARG A 11 -12.74 -25.83 3.90
N VAL A 12 -11.81 -26.68 4.32
CA VAL A 12 -11.63 -27.05 5.73
C VAL A 12 -10.96 -25.92 6.52
N PHE A 13 -9.98 -25.23 5.92
CA PHE A 13 -9.31 -24.10 6.58
C PHE A 13 -10.21 -22.89 6.78
N LEU A 14 -11.10 -22.59 5.82
CA LEU A 14 -12.04 -21.45 5.93
C LEU A 14 -13.13 -21.65 6.99
N ARG A 15 -13.50 -22.89 7.33
CA ARG A 15 -14.52 -23.17 8.36
C ARG A 15 -14.01 -23.01 9.80
N ARG A 16 -12.71 -23.18 10.05
CA ARG A 16 -12.14 -23.03 11.41
C ARG A 16 -12.07 -21.58 11.90
N PHE A 17 -12.11 -20.59 11.01
CA PHE A 17 -12.03 -19.17 11.38
C PHE A 17 -13.40 -18.52 11.66
N ALA A 18 -14.51 -19.22 11.44
CA ALA A 18 -15.86 -18.64 11.48
C ALA A 18 -16.67 -18.95 12.74
N SER A 19 -16.10 -19.56 13.78
CA SER A 19 -16.87 -19.95 14.98
C SER A 19 -16.16 -19.56 16.27
N THR A 20 -16.39 -18.32 16.69
CA THR A 20 -16.53 -17.94 18.10
C THR A 20 -17.38 -16.66 18.14
N SER A 21 -18.66 -16.79 17.79
CA SER A 21 -19.62 -15.77 18.18
C SER A 21 -19.65 -15.73 19.70
N SER A 22 -19.56 -14.53 20.26
CA SER A 22 -19.63 -14.22 21.68
C SER A 22 -20.66 -15.10 22.38
N ARG A 23 -20.18 -16.15 23.04
CA ARG A 23 -21.02 -17.03 23.84
C ARG A 23 -21.48 -16.20 25.03
N GLU A 24 -22.78 -15.98 25.14
CA GLU A 24 -23.35 -15.43 26.35
C GLU A 24 -22.90 -16.30 27.52
N PRO A 25 -22.36 -15.70 28.60
CA PRO A 25 -21.85 -16.46 29.73
C PRO A 25 -23.00 -17.29 30.27
N LYS A 26 -22.74 -18.58 30.49
CA LYS A 26 -23.72 -19.41 31.19
C LYS A 26 -23.96 -18.81 32.57
N PHE A 27 -25.16 -18.94 33.11
CA PHE A 27 -25.48 -18.43 34.45
C PHE A 27 -24.44 -18.84 35.51
N SER A 28 -23.85 -20.05 35.37
CA SER A 28 -22.76 -20.56 36.21
C SER A 28 -21.45 -19.76 36.19
N GLU A 29 -21.25 -18.94 35.17
CA GLU A 29 -20.07 -18.11 34.93
C GLU A 29 -20.35 -16.63 35.25
N SER A 30 -21.59 -16.29 35.58
CA SER A 30 -22.01 -14.93 35.93
C SER A 30 -21.68 -14.58 37.37
N ALA A 31 -21.46 -13.29 37.63
CA ALA A 31 -21.17 -12.74 38.96
C ALA A 31 -22.23 -13.10 40.01
N ALA A 32 -23.48 -13.23 39.58
CA ALA A 32 -24.60 -13.59 40.44
C ALA A 32 -24.53 -15.02 40.99
N PHE A 33 -23.84 -15.94 40.30
CA PHE A 33 -23.80 -17.36 40.67
C PHE A 33 -22.58 -17.73 41.52
N GLN A 34 -21.40 -17.18 41.22
CA GLN A 34 -20.16 -17.63 41.86
C GLN A 34 -19.95 -17.08 43.28
N GLY A 35 -20.74 -16.10 43.73
CA GLY A 35 -20.69 -15.59 45.10
C GLY A 35 -19.32 -15.05 45.54
N LYS A 36 -19.20 -14.70 46.83
CA LYS A 36 -17.88 -14.41 47.45
C LYS A 36 -17.21 -15.73 47.81
N ARG A 37 -15.93 -15.89 47.48
CA ARG A 37 -15.14 -17.03 47.98
C ARG A 37 -15.05 -16.94 49.52
N PRO A 38 -14.91 -18.08 50.23
CA PRO A 38 -14.75 -18.11 51.68
C PRO A 38 -13.55 -17.27 52.19
N ASP A 39 -12.57 -17.01 51.33
CA ASP A 39 -11.38 -16.17 51.61
C ASP A 39 -11.65 -14.66 51.48
N GLY A 40 -12.90 -14.23 51.34
CA GLY A 40 -13.29 -12.80 51.26
C GLY A 40 -12.92 -12.08 49.95
N LYS A 41 -12.15 -12.71 49.07
CA LYS A 41 -11.80 -12.16 47.75
C LYS A 41 -12.96 -12.31 46.76
N GLN A 42 -13.33 -11.22 46.09
CA GLN A 42 -14.23 -11.28 44.93
C GLN A 42 -13.55 -12.04 43.80
N PHE A 43 -14.30 -12.90 43.11
CA PHE A 43 -13.81 -13.61 41.93
C PHE A 43 -13.50 -12.56 40.84
N GLU A 44 -12.27 -12.54 40.32
CA GLU A 44 -11.91 -11.68 39.17
C GLU A 44 -12.64 -12.21 37.93
N LEU A 45 -13.85 -11.70 37.72
CA LEU A 45 -14.64 -12.01 36.54
C LEU A 45 -14.13 -11.16 35.39
N ARG A 46 -13.79 -11.80 34.28
CA ARG A 46 -13.53 -11.08 33.04
C ARG A 46 -14.82 -10.33 32.66
N PRO A 47 -14.78 -9.01 32.44
CA PRO A 47 -15.98 -8.26 32.08
C PRO A 47 -16.55 -8.85 30.79
N PHE A 48 -17.82 -9.25 30.83
CA PHE A 48 -18.52 -9.71 29.64
C PHE A 48 -18.79 -8.51 28.74
N ILE A 49 -18.09 -8.47 27.60
CA ILE A 49 -18.22 -7.39 26.63
C ILE A 49 -19.36 -7.75 25.67
N VAL A 50 -20.49 -7.06 25.82
CA VAL A 50 -21.70 -7.27 25.00
C VAL A 50 -21.47 -6.91 23.53
N ASP A 51 -20.56 -5.97 23.26
CA ASP A 51 -20.30 -5.42 21.92
C ASP A 51 -18.99 -5.95 21.33
N TYR A 52 -19.09 -6.88 20.39
CA TYR A 52 -17.94 -7.49 19.69
C TYR A 52 -17.07 -6.45 18.98
N TYR A 53 -17.66 -5.38 18.42
CA TYR A 53 -16.93 -4.39 17.63
C TYR A 53 -15.99 -3.51 18.46
N LYS A 54 -16.17 -3.49 19.78
CA LYS A 54 -15.29 -2.75 20.71
C LYS A 54 -14.12 -3.58 21.23
N THR A 55 -14.10 -4.88 20.94
CA THR A 55 -13.06 -5.78 21.42
C THR A 55 -11.73 -5.59 20.69
N ASP A 56 -10.61 -5.80 21.39
CA ASP A 56 -9.28 -5.76 20.77
C ASP A 56 -9.08 -6.88 19.74
N ALA A 57 -9.83 -7.98 19.87
CA ALA A 57 -9.87 -9.04 18.88
C ALA A 57 -10.42 -8.55 17.53
N PHE A 58 -11.48 -7.73 17.54
CA PHE A 58 -12.03 -7.13 16.34
C PHE A 58 -11.05 -6.14 15.70
N LYS A 59 -10.47 -5.23 16.51
CA LYS A 59 -9.45 -4.27 16.03
C LYS A 59 -8.29 -4.98 15.34
N ARG A 60 -7.76 -6.04 15.97
CA ARG A 60 -6.66 -6.82 15.40
C ARG A 60 -7.02 -7.43 14.04
N LYS A 61 -8.22 -8.02 13.92
CA LYS A 61 -8.70 -8.56 12.64
C LYS A 61 -8.86 -7.47 11.60
N GLN A 62 -9.39 -6.31 11.97
CA GLN A 62 -9.51 -5.15 11.08
C GLN A 62 -8.15 -4.68 10.57
N PHE A 63 -7.14 -4.58 11.43
CA PHE A 63 -5.77 -4.27 11.03
C PHE A 63 -5.22 -5.30 10.05
N PHE A 64 -5.35 -6.59 10.34
CA PHE A 64 -4.90 -7.63 9.41
C PHE A 64 -5.64 -7.60 8.07
N SER A 65 -6.96 -7.36 8.06
CA SER A 65 -7.72 -7.21 6.82
C SER A 65 -7.22 -6.05 5.97
N PHE A 66 -6.88 -4.91 6.60
CA PHE A 66 -6.30 -3.76 5.91
C PHE A 66 -4.91 -4.09 5.32
N PHE A 67 -4.05 -4.76 6.09
CA PHE A 67 -2.73 -5.16 5.58
C PHE A 67 -2.84 -6.20 4.46
N ILE A 68 -3.80 -7.12 4.54
CA ILE A 68 -4.03 -8.11 3.48
C ILE A 68 -4.54 -7.42 2.20
N SER A 69 -5.44 -6.45 2.32
CA SER A 69 -5.91 -5.69 1.14
C SER A 69 -4.79 -4.86 0.53
N LEU A 70 -3.96 -4.22 1.35
CA LEU A 70 -2.81 -3.45 0.88
C LEU A 70 -1.76 -4.35 0.23
N ALA A 71 -1.45 -5.50 0.85
CA ALA A 71 -0.53 -6.47 0.30
C ALA A 71 -1.02 -7.03 -1.04
N ALA A 72 -2.32 -7.33 -1.17
CA ALA A 72 -2.91 -7.75 -2.43
C ALA A 72 -2.76 -6.70 -3.53
N PHE A 73 -2.93 -5.41 -3.18
CA PHE A 73 -2.69 -4.30 -4.10
C PHE A 73 -1.22 -4.23 -4.55
N VAL A 74 -0.28 -4.29 -3.62
CA VAL A 74 1.17 -4.26 -3.92
C VAL A 74 1.57 -5.44 -4.79
N ILE A 75 1.10 -6.66 -4.47
CA ILE A 75 1.40 -7.87 -5.25
C ILE A 75 0.81 -7.76 -6.66
N TYR A 76 -0.41 -7.24 -6.80
CA TYR A 76 -1.02 -7.03 -8.10
C TYR A 76 -0.19 -6.06 -8.95
N PHE A 77 0.20 -4.91 -8.42
CA PHE A 77 0.98 -3.92 -9.17
C PHE A 77 2.44 -4.31 -9.39
N GLY A 78 3.05 -5.05 -8.46
CA GLY A 78 4.48 -5.37 -8.51
C GLY A 78 4.81 -6.73 -9.11
N TRP A 79 3.88 -7.70 -9.17
CA TRP A 79 4.20 -9.05 -9.66
C TRP A 79 3.22 -9.60 -10.70
N LEU A 80 1.93 -9.28 -10.59
CA LEU A 80 0.89 -9.90 -11.42
C LEU A 80 0.49 -9.05 -12.64
N ARG A 81 0.55 -7.73 -12.50
CA ARG A 81 0.62 -6.82 -13.64
C ARG A 81 1.92 -7.16 -14.36
N GLU A 82 1.87 -7.20 -15.69
CA GLU A 82 3.01 -7.35 -16.59
C GLU A 82 4.23 -6.54 -16.10
N ALA A 83 5.47 -6.79 -16.53
CA ALA A 83 6.61 -5.95 -16.15
C ALA A 83 6.35 -4.51 -16.65
N SER A 84 5.67 -3.70 -15.84
CA SER A 84 4.75 -2.67 -16.34
C SER A 84 5.18 -1.35 -15.77
N ASP A 85 5.94 -0.62 -16.58
CA ASP A 85 6.21 0.81 -16.57
C ASP A 85 6.86 1.41 -15.32
N ILE A 86 6.53 0.97 -14.11
CA ILE A 86 7.08 1.45 -12.85
C ILE A 86 8.54 1.00 -12.71
N ASP A 87 8.85 -0.27 -13.00
CA ASP A 87 10.24 -0.74 -13.01
C ASP A 87 11.07 -0.03 -14.08
N ASP A 88 10.48 0.27 -15.24
CA ASP A 88 11.15 1.08 -16.27
C ASP A 88 11.38 2.51 -15.80
N VAL A 89 10.45 3.10 -15.05
CA VAL A 89 10.62 4.43 -14.42
C VAL A 89 11.71 4.41 -13.34
N TRP A 90 11.81 3.36 -12.52
CA TRP A 90 12.86 3.23 -11.50
C TRP A 90 14.23 2.92 -12.08
N ASN A 91 14.28 2.18 -13.19
CA ASN A 91 15.52 1.85 -13.90
C ASN A 91 15.90 2.91 -14.94
N SER A 92 15.02 3.87 -15.23
CA SER A 92 15.30 4.95 -16.18
C SER A 92 16.45 5.82 -15.68
N PRO A 93 17.34 6.25 -16.58
CA PRO A 93 18.39 7.20 -16.21
C PRO A 93 17.77 8.49 -15.63
N PRO A 94 18.39 9.08 -14.59
CA PRO A 94 17.82 10.23 -13.89
C PRO A 94 17.55 11.42 -14.82
N HIS A 95 18.37 11.59 -15.86
CA HIS A 95 18.21 12.69 -16.84
C HIS A 95 16.90 12.63 -17.63
N VAL A 96 16.33 11.44 -17.84
CA VAL A 96 15.06 11.25 -18.58
C VAL A 96 13.88 11.64 -17.69
N LEU A 97 13.90 11.21 -16.42
CA LEU A 97 12.78 11.43 -15.51
C LEU A 97 12.68 12.90 -15.09
N THR A 98 13.80 13.52 -14.72
CA THR A 98 13.82 14.91 -14.26
C THR A 98 13.47 15.88 -15.37
N ALA A 99 14.00 15.67 -16.58
CA ALA A 99 13.71 16.54 -17.72
C ALA A 99 12.24 16.48 -18.13
N ASN A 100 11.65 15.29 -18.19
CA ASN A 100 10.24 15.13 -18.56
C ASN A 100 9.28 15.76 -17.54
N LEU A 101 9.60 15.66 -16.24
CA LEU A 101 8.83 16.33 -15.19
C LEU A 101 8.93 17.85 -15.29
N GLU A 102 10.15 18.39 -15.42
CA GLU A 102 10.39 19.83 -15.62
C GLU A 102 9.62 20.33 -16.86
N ARG A 103 9.68 19.59 -17.97
CA ARG A 103 8.97 19.92 -19.22
C ARG A 103 7.46 19.98 -19.04
N LYS A 104 6.85 18.97 -18.40
CA LYS A 104 5.41 18.94 -18.16
C LYS A 104 4.95 20.07 -17.25
N MET A 105 5.70 20.37 -16.18
CA MET A 105 5.37 21.48 -15.29
C MET A 105 5.41 22.84 -16.01
N ILE A 106 6.42 23.07 -16.85
CA ILE A 106 6.52 24.33 -17.61
C ILE A 106 5.39 24.42 -18.65
N GLN A 107 5.05 23.32 -19.32
CA GLN A 107 3.92 23.27 -20.25
C GLN A 107 2.59 23.57 -19.55
N GLU A 108 2.34 22.98 -18.38
CA GLU A 108 1.13 23.28 -17.60
C GLU A 108 1.07 24.75 -17.17
N LYS A 109 2.22 25.35 -16.83
CA LYS A 109 2.31 26.79 -16.55
C LYS A 109 2.00 27.62 -17.79
N ILE A 110 2.57 27.29 -18.95
CA ILE A 110 2.30 27.96 -20.23
C ILE A 110 0.80 27.90 -20.56
N ASP A 111 0.17 26.72 -20.45
CA ASP A 111 -1.25 26.54 -20.73
C ASP A 111 -2.11 27.37 -19.78
N LYS A 112 -1.74 27.43 -18.49
CA LYS A 112 -2.42 28.27 -17.51
C LYS A 112 -2.24 29.77 -17.82
N THR A 113 -1.03 30.22 -18.14
CA THR A 113 -0.71 31.61 -18.47
C THR A 113 -1.39 32.05 -19.78
N LYS A 114 -1.49 31.16 -20.78
CA LYS A 114 -2.25 31.38 -22.02
C LYS A 114 -3.73 31.54 -21.76
N ARG A 115 -4.32 30.72 -20.87
CA ARG A 115 -5.72 30.87 -20.43
C ARG A 115 -5.97 32.19 -19.69
N GLU A 116 -4.97 32.69 -18.97
CA GLU A 116 -5.00 33.99 -18.29
C GLU A 116 -4.73 35.18 -19.23
N GLY A 117 -4.42 34.95 -20.52
CA GLY A 117 -4.18 35.99 -21.52
C GLY A 117 -2.87 36.76 -21.33
N LYS A 118 -1.90 36.20 -20.61
CA LYS A 118 -0.58 36.82 -20.36
C LYS A 118 0.47 36.30 -21.34
N ALA A 119 1.53 37.07 -21.54
CA ALA A 119 2.66 36.68 -22.40
C ALA A 119 3.41 35.46 -21.83
N THR A 120 3.81 34.54 -22.72
CA THR A 120 4.47 33.27 -22.35
C THR A 120 5.94 33.20 -22.75
N ASP A 121 6.50 34.24 -23.34
CA ASP A 121 7.84 34.28 -23.93
C ASP A 121 8.94 33.81 -22.95
N PHE A 122 8.83 34.20 -21.68
CA PHE A 122 9.77 33.76 -20.64
C PHE A 122 9.70 32.25 -20.38
N LEU A 123 8.49 31.69 -20.30
CA LEU A 123 8.28 30.27 -20.04
C LEU A 123 8.69 29.41 -21.24
N GLU A 124 8.53 29.94 -22.46
CA GLU A 124 9.00 29.28 -23.68
C GLU A 124 10.53 29.25 -23.76
N ALA A 125 11.20 30.32 -23.33
CA ALA A 125 12.65 30.33 -23.18
C ALA A 125 13.14 29.37 -22.09
N GLU A 126 12.43 29.28 -20.97
CA GLU A 126 12.72 28.33 -19.89
C GLU A 126 12.58 26.88 -20.38
N LEU A 127 11.55 26.59 -21.18
CA LEU A 127 11.36 25.28 -21.81
C LEU A 127 12.53 24.90 -22.73
N ALA A 128 13.00 25.85 -23.56
CA ALA A 128 14.14 25.63 -24.45
C ALA A 128 15.44 25.38 -23.66
N TYR A 129 15.64 26.08 -22.53
CA TYR A 129 16.79 25.86 -21.67
C TYR A 129 16.80 24.46 -21.03
N VAL A 130 15.64 23.96 -20.60
CA VAL A 130 15.49 22.62 -20.05
C VAL A 130 15.88 21.55 -21.07
N ASP A 131 15.53 21.73 -22.35
CA ASP A 131 15.90 20.80 -23.42
C ASP A 131 17.44 20.73 -23.59
N VAL A 132 18.14 21.87 -23.62
CA VAL A 132 19.61 21.91 -23.68
C VAL A 132 20.27 21.24 -22.47
N LYS A 133 19.74 21.50 -21.27
CA LYS A 133 20.20 20.89 -20.02
C LYS A 133 20.05 19.36 -20.06
N ALA A 134 18.93 18.86 -20.58
CA ALA A 134 18.68 17.43 -20.72
C ALA A 134 19.68 16.75 -21.67
N GLU A 135 19.98 17.38 -22.80
CA GLU A 135 20.99 16.89 -23.74
C GLU A 135 22.39 16.85 -23.14
N ALA A 136 22.78 17.88 -22.41
CA ALA A 136 24.07 17.92 -21.71
C ALA A 136 24.20 16.77 -20.70
N MET A 137 23.18 16.54 -19.88
CA MET A 137 23.15 15.44 -18.91
C MET A 137 23.18 14.06 -19.58
N ARG A 138 22.52 13.91 -20.75
CA ARG A 138 22.58 12.67 -21.53
C ARG A 138 24.02 12.36 -21.96
N LEU A 139 24.72 13.35 -22.51
CA LEU A 139 26.12 13.20 -22.95
C LEU A 139 27.05 12.85 -21.77
N GLU A 140 26.84 13.47 -20.60
CA GLU A 140 27.60 13.13 -19.40
C GLU A 140 27.35 11.70 -18.93
N TYR A 141 26.09 11.25 -18.96
CA TYR A 141 25.72 9.89 -18.60
C TYR A 141 26.36 8.86 -19.54
N GLU A 142 26.31 9.10 -20.85
CA GLU A 142 26.95 8.25 -21.86
C GLU A 142 28.47 8.16 -21.66
N LYS A 143 29.13 9.29 -21.36
CA LYS A 143 30.56 9.30 -21.04
C LYS A 143 30.87 8.45 -19.80
N GLN A 144 30.07 8.58 -18.73
CA GLN A 144 30.26 7.79 -17.52
C GLN A 144 30.05 6.29 -17.77
N LEU A 145 29.05 5.93 -18.57
CA LEU A 145 28.76 4.54 -18.90
C LEU A 145 29.91 3.90 -19.71
N ASN A 146 30.43 4.62 -20.70
CA ASN A 146 31.60 4.21 -21.49
C ASN A 146 32.88 4.07 -20.63
N MET A 147 33.05 4.90 -19.59
CA MET A 147 34.18 4.74 -18.66
C MET A 147 34.04 3.52 -17.75
N ARG A 148 32.81 3.13 -17.40
CA ARG A 148 32.54 1.94 -16.57
C ARG A 148 32.72 0.64 -17.35
N THR A 149 32.33 0.59 -18.62
CA THR A 149 32.45 -0.63 -19.46
C THR A 149 33.88 -0.93 -19.93
N ARG A 150 34.78 0.06 -19.87
CA ARG A 150 36.20 -0.11 -20.22
C ARG A 150 37.07 -0.62 -19.06
N LYS A 151 36.54 -0.68 -17.84
CA LYS A 151 37.21 -1.24 -16.65
C LYS A 151 36.80 -2.69 -16.46
#